data_AF-A0A5D4H774-F1
#
_entry.id   AF-A0A5D4H774-F1
#
_cell.length_a   1.000
_cell.length_b   1.000
_cell.length_c   1.000
_cell.angle_alpha   90.00
_cell.angle_beta   90.00
_cell.angle_gamma   90.00
#
_symmetry.space_group_name_H-M   'P 1'
#
loop_
_entity.id
_entity.type
_entity.pdbx_description
1 polymer ?
#
loop_
_entity_poly.entity_id
_entity_poly.type
_entity_poly.pdbx_seq_one_letter_code
_entity_poly.pdbx_strand_id
1 'polypeptide(L)'
;MLKNLPGKKLRIALSRFADSTGFLRKLKNELKMRYFDQYWSDALEHAKRVSGIHARMIVPHEVLSDIENSVPYGFTFSTDPEDIACVVVHKGRLDDLSISFVERLLKTHHYSYGNPVFSVFSKSSDDKGAPEHRADLEKWLSKRKENISQHREARERRRASSSQSKKYQKILIISANNFGNVGDDAITHAAENIMRSAFPEADIRVEAPAVARELIEETDLMVLGGGGLFYDGRIDNAINYTNYIFFAKEAGVDQCSIGIGTQGIRTPVGTHLFQTALNYSTFTVVRDPKDKSVLEEIGVSSPVILTQDIVFSLPAPEKEGSPFKSDGKPVVGIALLDSRNLLASRHMQEYQQGVFDAVEDLSRHFHVTYICQSLDDINLYRDLKKKFGGEIVKISYDDALTAQKYYYHMDLCVTSRFHGLIFAVKAGTPVISVGTNGSKTDRLIRNFVPSIKDAHIPLRDFNRSTFGAKLSLYDQDKMRFVADRSEVSDCVEEARRTIAVVKEHLC
;
A
#
# COMPACT_ATOMS: atom_id res chain seq x y z
N MET A 1 -24.53 -12.93 -23.56
CA MET A 1 -24.40 -13.46 -24.94
C MET A 1 -24.33 -14.99 -25.06
N LEU A 2 -23.68 -15.75 -24.15
CA LEU A 2 -23.51 -17.22 -24.32
C LEU A 2 -24.68 -18.12 -23.86
N LYS A 3 -25.74 -17.58 -23.25
CA LYS A 3 -26.87 -18.37 -22.73
C LYS A 3 -27.86 -18.84 -23.82
N ASN A 4 -27.76 -18.35 -25.06
CA ASN A 4 -28.73 -18.62 -26.14
C ASN A 4 -28.23 -19.53 -27.27
N LEU A 5 -27.11 -20.25 -27.11
CA LEU A 5 -26.62 -21.18 -28.14
C LEU A 5 -27.11 -22.63 -27.90
N PRO A 6 -27.54 -23.36 -28.96
CA PRO A 6 -28.02 -24.74 -28.85
C PRO A 6 -26.85 -25.76 -28.79
N GLY A 7 -27.03 -26.81 -27.97
CA GLY A 7 -26.15 -27.99 -27.94
C GLY A 7 -25.10 -28.01 -26.82
N LYS A 8 -25.20 -29.01 -25.93
CA LYS A 8 -24.33 -29.21 -24.75
C LYS A 8 -22.85 -29.44 -25.12
N LYS A 9 -22.57 -30.07 -26.27
CA LYS A 9 -21.20 -30.33 -26.77
C LYS A 9 -20.51 -29.07 -27.31
N LEU A 10 -21.25 -28.16 -27.95
CA LEU A 10 -20.72 -26.89 -28.47
C LEU A 10 -20.37 -25.91 -27.34
N ARG A 11 -21.16 -25.89 -26.26
CA ARG A 11 -20.87 -25.13 -25.02
C ARG A 11 -19.59 -25.59 -24.33
N ILE A 12 -19.35 -26.90 -24.26
CA ILE A 12 -18.15 -27.46 -23.61
C ILE A 12 -16.89 -27.21 -24.46
N ALA A 13 -16.98 -27.36 -25.79
CA ALA A 13 -15.88 -27.09 -26.71
C ALA A 13 -15.45 -25.60 -26.68
N LEU A 14 -16.41 -24.66 -26.68
CA LEU A 14 -16.12 -23.23 -26.56
C LEU A 14 -15.63 -22.83 -25.16
N SER A 15 -16.10 -23.47 -24.08
CA SER A 15 -15.54 -23.23 -22.74
C SER A 15 -14.08 -23.65 -22.64
N ARG A 16 -13.71 -24.78 -23.26
CA ARG A 16 -12.33 -25.26 -23.32
C ARG A 16 -11.43 -24.45 -24.26
N PHE A 17 -11.99 -23.89 -25.34
CA PHE A 17 -11.25 -23.00 -26.26
C PHE A 17 -11.05 -21.59 -25.69
N ALA A 18 -11.95 -21.15 -24.81
CA ALA A 18 -11.89 -19.84 -24.17
C ALA A 18 -10.91 -19.79 -22.98
N ASP A 19 -10.62 -20.92 -22.35
CA ASP A 19 -9.60 -21.05 -21.29
C ASP A 19 -8.16 -21.22 -21.84
N SER A 20 -7.99 -21.71 -23.07
CA SER A 20 -6.66 -22.08 -23.61
C SER A 20 -5.92 -20.98 -24.38
N THR A 21 -6.59 -19.89 -24.77
CA THR A 21 -6.01 -18.90 -25.70
C THR A 21 -5.73 -17.54 -25.08
N GLY A 22 -6.02 -17.34 -23.79
CA GLY A 22 -5.93 -16.02 -23.16
C GLY A 22 -6.87 -14.98 -23.80
N PHE A 23 -7.71 -15.37 -24.76
CA PHE A 23 -8.61 -14.50 -25.49
C PHE A 23 -9.66 -13.91 -24.54
N LEU A 24 -10.23 -14.67 -23.61
CA LEU A 24 -11.11 -14.10 -22.57
C LEU A 24 -10.41 -13.17 -21.59
N ARG A 25 -9.10 -13.33 -21.34
CA ARG A 25 -8.32 -12.44 -20.46
C ARG A 25 -7.93 -11.18 -21.21
N LYS A 26 -7.58 -11.29 -22.49
CA LYS A 26 -7.31 -10.17 -23.40
C LYS A 26 -8.60 -9.41 -23.69
N LEU A 27 -9.70 -10.10 -23.91
CA LEU A 27 -11.05 -9.55 -24.03
C LEU A 27 -11.56 -9.00 -22.69
N LYS A 28 -11.23 -9.55 -21.51
CA LYS A 28 -11.54 -8.91 -20.21
C LYS A 28 -10.68 -7.69 -19.93
N ASN A 29 -9.44 -7.66 -20.42
CA ASN A 29 -8.54 -6.51 -20.29
C ASN A 29 -8.84 -5.40 -21.31
N GLU A 30 -9.25 -5.76 -22.53
CA GLU A 30 -9.73 -4.85 -23.60
C GLU A 30 -11.21 -4.47 -23.40
N LEU A 31 -12.03 -5.32 -22.77
CA LEU A 31 -13.39 -5.04 -22.27
C LEU A 31 -13.40 -4.68 -20.77
N LYS A 32 -12.35 -4.04 -20.24
CA LYS A 32 -12.54 -3.09 -19.13
C LYS A 32 -13.33 -1.86 -19.60
N MET A 33 -14.39 -2.07 -20.39
CA MET A 33 -15.49 -1.15 -20.53
C MET A 33 -16.11 -1.09 -19.13
N ARG A 34 -15.81 -0.03 -18.37
CA ARG A 34 -16.59 0.30 -17.18
C ARG A 34 -18.04 0.36 -17.65
N TYR A 35 -18.85 -0.64 -17.28
CA TYR A 35 -20.26 -0.64 -17.63
C TYR A 35 -20.93 0.35 -16.69
N PHE A 36 -20.87 1.62 -17.06
CA PHE A 36 -21.67 2.66 -16.45
C PHE A 36 -23.12 2.38 -16.81
N ASP A 37 -23.95 2.26 -15.79
CA ASP A 37 -25.39 2.15 -16.02
C ASP A 37 -25.96 3.49 -16.53
N GLN A 38 -27.27 3.52 -16.75
CA GLN A 38 -27.95 4.72 -17.21
C GLN A 38 -27.78 5.88 -16.22
N TYR A 39 -27.73 5.62 -14.91
CA TYR A 39 -27.62 6.67 -13.89
C TYR A 39 -26.29 7.41 -13.96
N TRP A 40 -25.20 6.67 -14.20
CA TRP A 40 -23.89 7.28 -14.47
C TRP A 40 -23.92 8.10 -15.75
N SER A 41 -24.42 7.51 -16.84
CA SER A 41 -24.42 8.16 -18.17
C SER A 41 -25.18 9.49 -18.13
N ASP A 42 -26.40 9.49 -17.58
CA ASP A 42 -27.25 10.68 -17.48
C ASP A 42 -26.62 11.78 -16.62
N ALA A 43 -26.03 11.41 -15.47
CA ALA A 43 -25.41 12.36 -14.57
C ALA A 43 -24.17 13.02 -15.20
N LEU A 44 -23.31 12.25 -15.88
CA LEU A 44 -22.11 12.76 -16.52
C LEU A 44 -22.43 13.59 -17.76
N GLU A 45 -23.44 13.20 -18.55
CA GLU A 45 -23.90 13.98 -19.71
C GLU A 45 -24.46 15.33 -19.27
N HIS A 46 -25.30 15.34 -18.23
CA HIS A 46 -25.80 16.59 -17.65
C HIS A 46 -24.65 17.44 -17.12
N ALA A 47 -23.72 16.85 -16.37
CA ALA A 47 -22.59 17.56 -15.79
C ALA A 47 -21.70 18.23 -16.87
N LYS A 48 -21.39 17.52 -17.97
CA LYS A 48 -20.63 18.04 -19.12
C LYS A 48 -21.35 19.20 -19.81
N ARG A 49 -22.69 19.11 -19.91
CA ARG A 49 -23.52 20.15 -20.52
C ARG A 49 -23.52 21.44 -19.69
N VAL A 50 -23.55 21.34 -18.36
CA VAL A 50 -23.65 22.51 -17.47
C VAL A 50 -22.29 23.09 -17.05
N SER A 51 -21.20 22.32 -17.11
CA SER A 51 -19.85 22.82 -16.77
C SER A 51 -19.25 23.69 -17.87
N GLY A 52 -19.56 23.41 -19.14
CA GLY A 52 -18.80 23.90 -20.28
C GLY A 52 -17.49 23.13 -20.49
N ILE A 53 -16.89 23.31 -21.68
CA ILE A 53 -15.85 22.41 -22.24
C ILE A 53 -14.51 22.48 -21.48
N HIS A 54 -14.18 23.59 -20.81
CA HIS A 54 -12.87 23.78 -20.16
C HIS A 54 -12.94 24.05 -18.66
N ALA A 55 -14.12 23.97 -18.05
CA ALA A 55 -14.26 24.30 -16.65
C ALA A 55 -13.87 23.13 -15.74
N ARG A 56 -13.29 23.45 -14.58
CA ARG A 56 -12.84 22.41 -13.63
C ARG A 56 -14.06 21.76 -12.97
N MET A 57 -14.03 20.43 -12.89
CA MET A 57 -15.09 19.63 -12.27
C MET A 57 -14.55 18.76 -11.14
N ILE A 58 -15.37 18.56 -10.11
CA ILE A 58 -15.13 17.51 -9.10
C ILE A 58 -16.05 16.33 -9.39
N VAL A 59 -15.46 15.13 -9.51
CA VAL A 59 -16.17 13.92 -9.95
C VAL A 59 -15.70 12.68 -9.18
N PRO A 60 -16.48 11.57 -9.18
CA PRO A 60 -16.00 10.28 -8.69
C PRO A 60 -14.70 9.86 -9.39
N HIS A 61 -13.78 9.22 -8.66
CA HIS A 61 -12.47 8.87 -9.24
C HIS A 61 -12.59 7.87 -10.40
N GLU A 62 -13.70 7.14 -10.48
CA GLU A 62 -14.03 6.21 -11.55
C GLU A 62 -14.22 6.86 -12.91
N VAL A 63 -14.33 8.18 -13.01
CA VAL A 63 -14.55 8.88 -14.29
C VAL A 63 -13.48 9.93 -14.61
N LEU A 64 -12.39 9.99 -13.84
CA LEU A 64 -11.30 10.97 -14.04
C LEU A 64 -10.67 10.89 -15.44
N SER A 65 -10.61 9.69 -16.03
CA SER A 65 -10.09 9.49 -17.38
C SER A 65 -11.07 9.93 -18.47
N ASP A 66 -12.35 10.08 -18.14
CA ASP A 66 -13.46 10.21 -19.10
C ASP A 66 -13.99 11.66 -19.16
N ILE A 67 -13.51 12.52 -18.26
CA ILE A 67 -13.85 13.93 -18.12
C ILE A 67 -12.58 14.75 -18.06
N GLU A 68 -12.35 15.56 -19.10
CA GLU A 68 -11.25 16.52 -19.15
C GLU A 68 -11.39 17.58 -18.04
N ASN A 69 -10.26 18.07 -17.51
CA ASN A 69 -10.21 19.04 -16.42
C ASN A 69 -11.03 18.63 -15.17
N SER A 70 -11.04 17.34 -14.85
CA SER A 70 -11.70 16.81 -13.64
C SER A 70 -10.70 16.39 -12.56
N VAL A 71 -11.13 16.49 -11.30
CA VAL A 71 -10.35 16.10 -10.12
C VAL A 71 -11.22 15.29 -9.14
N PRO A 72 -10.63 14.39 -8.33
CA PRO A 72 -11.38 13.55 -7.41
C PRO A 72 -11.87 14.31 -6.17
N TYR A 73 -12.76 13.69 -5.40
CA TYR A 73 -13.29 14.23 -4.15
C TYR A 73 -12.24 14.67 -3.13
N GLY A 74 -11.04 14.09 -3.12
CA GLY A 74 -9.95 14.56 -2.25
C GLY A 74 -9.59 16.04 -2.45
N PHE A 75 -9.89 16.63 -3.61
CA PHE A 75 -9.69 18.07 -3.86
C PHE A 75 -10.66 18.96 -3.08
N THR A 76 -11.76 18.41 -2.57
CA THR A 76 -12.70 19.18 -1.72
C THR A 76 -12.05 19.63 -0.41
N PHE A 77 -10.96 19.00 0.03
CA PHE A 77 -10.23 19.37 1.26
C PHE A 77 -9.22 20.51 1.08
N SER A 78 -9.07 21.05 -0.12
CA SER A 78 -8.07 22.09 -0.43
C SER A 78 -8.52 23.10 -1.47
N THR A 79 -9.76 23.02 -1.95
CA THR A 79 -10.26 23.86 -3.04
C THR A 79 -11.49 24.62 -2.59
N ASP A 80 -11.65 25.86 -3.06
CA ASP A 80 -12.89 26.59 -2.88
C ASP A 80 -13.96 26.08 -3.86
N PRO A 81 -15.20 25.77 -3.43
CA PRO A 81 -16.27 25.50 -4.37
C PRO A 81 -16.42 26.57 -5.44
N GLU A 82 -16.15 27.85 -5.13
CA GLU A 82 -16.23 28.93 -6.13
C GLU A 82 -15.24 28.77 -7.30
N ASP A 83 -14.17 28.00 -7.16
CA ASP A 83 -13.23 27.71 -8.26
C ASP A 83 -13.67 26.50 -9.11
N ILE A 84 -14.77 25.85 -8.74
CA ILE A 84 -15.32 24.68 -9.39
C ILE A 84 -16.58 25.08 -10.14
N ALA A 85 -16.75 24.59 -11.36
CA ALA A 85 -17.94 24.89 -12.15
C ALA A 85 -19.07 23.89 -11.91
N CYS A 86 -18.70 22.64 -11.64
CA CYS A 86 -19.64 21.53 -11.48
C CYS A 86 -19.08 20.46 -10.54
N VAL A 87 -19.93 19.96 -9.65
CA VAL A 87 -19.63 18.86 -8.72
C VAL A 87 -20.63 17.74 -8.95
N VAL A 88 -20.13 16.57 -9.35
CA VAL A 88 -20.91 15.35 -9.49
C VAL A 88 -20.76 14.55 -8.21
N VAL A 89 -21.81 14.46 -7.41
CA VAL A 89 -21.83 13.81 -6.11
C VAL A 89 -22.47 12.43 -6.23
N HIS A 90 -21.72 11.38 -5.86
CA HIS A 90 -22.21 10.02 -5.75
C HIS A 90 -22.72 9.78 -4.33
N LYS A 91 -24.00 9.45 -4.16
CA LYS A 91 -24.67 9.34 -2.85
C LYS A 91 -24.13 8.21 -1.97
N GLY A 92 -23.55 7.17 -2.56
CA GLY A 92 -22.83 6.12 -1.82
C GLY A 92 -21.41 6.50 -1.40
N ARG A 93 -20.95 7.73 -1.67
CA ARG A 93 -19.58 8.20 -1.40
C ARG A 93 -19.55 9.60 -0.79
N LEU A 94 -20.63 9.98 -0.10
CA LEU A 94 -20.71 11.30 0.54
C LEU A 94 -19.58 11.50 1.57
N ASP A 95 -19.16 10.43 2.24
CA ASP A 95 -18.09 10.49 3.25
C ASP A 95 -16.71 10.86 2.70
N ASP A 96 -16.49 10.71 1.38
CA ASP A 96 -15.26 11.14 0.69
C ASP A 96 -15.18 12.66 0.50
N LEU A 97 -16.26 13.42 0.78
CA LEU A 97 -16.32 14.87 0.62
C LEU A 97 -15.96 15.60 1.93
N SER A 98 -15.33 16.76 1.81
CA SER A 98 -15.20 17.69 2.93
C SER A 98 -16.55 18.30 3.31
N ILE A 99 -16.83 18.31 4.60
CA ILE A 99 -17.97 19.00 5.23
C ILE A 99 -17.93 20.49 4.88
N SER A 100 -16.78 21.14 5.11
CA SER A 100 -16.63 22.58 4.88
C SER A 100 -16.84 22.97 3.41
N PHE A 101 -16.42 22.08 2.50
CA PHE A 101 -16.65 22.25 1.07
C PHE A 101 -18.14 22.13 0.76
N VAL A 102 -18.82 21.10 1.27
CA VAL A 102 -20.25 20.87 1.04
C VAL A 102 -21.11 22.01 1.60
N GLU A 103 -20.78 22.54 2.79
CA GLU A 103 -21.48 23.70 3.37
C GLU A 103 -21.44 24.94 2.47
N ARG A 104 -20.30 25.17 1.82
CA ARG A 104 -20.13 26.28 0.88
C ARG A 104 -20.74 25.98 -0.48
N LEU A 105 -20.61 24.74 -0.98
CA LEU A 105 -21.22 24.28 -2.22
C LEU A 105 -22.73 24.54 -2.24
N LEU A 106 -23.42 24.21 -1.15
CA LEU A 106 -24.87 24.42 -1.00
C LEU A 106 -25.30 25.90 -1.02
N LYS A 107 -24.35 26.83 -0.86
CA LYS A 107 -24.58 28.28 -0.91
C LYS A 107 -24.19 28.89 -2.26
N THR A 108 -23.18 28.34 -2.93
CA THR A 108 -22.58 28.93 -4.13
C THR A 108 -23.02 28.26 -5.43
N HIS A 109 -23.60 27.06 -5.36
CA HIS A 109 -24.03 26.29 -6.53
C HIS A 109 -25.52 25.98 -6.49
N HIS A 110 -26.12 25.95 -7.68
CA HIS A 110 -27.47 25.43 -7.87
C HIS A 110 -27.42 23.91 -7.96
N TYR A 111 -28.33 23.25 -7.26
CA TYR A 111 -28.68 21.88 -7.58
C TYR A 111 -29.31 21.86 -8.97
N SER A 112 -28.76 21.08 -9.91
CA SER A 112 -29.20 21.13 -11.32
C SER A 112 -29.67 19.79 -11.87
N TYR A 113 -29.30 18.68 -11.23
CA TYR A 113 -29.75 17.34 -11.60
C TYR A 113 -29.60 16.37 -10.42
N GLY A 114 -30.44 15.34 -10.38
CA GLY A 114 -30.21 14.20 -9.51
C GLY A 114 -31.04 12.98 -9.91
N ASN A 115 -30.55 11.83 -9.53
CA ASN A 115 -31.17 10.52 -9.69
C ASN A 115 -30.92 9.67 -8.43
N PRO A 116 -31.35 8.40 -8.36
CA PRO A 116 -31.12 7.55 -7.18
C PRO A 116 -29.66 7.40 -6.74
N VAL A 117 -28.69 7.62 -7.63
CA VAL A 117 -27.25 7.42 -7.38
C VAL A 117 -26.50 8.75 -7.25
N PHE A 118 -26.91 9.78 -7.99
CA PHE A 118 -26.16 11.02 -8.15
C PHE A 118 -26.94 12.27 -7.81
N SER A 119 -26.22 13.31 -7.38
CA SER A 119 -26.66 14.69 -7.33
C SER A 119 -25.61 15.57 -8.00
N VAL A 120 -26.02 16.51 -8.85
CA VAL A 120 -25.13 17.41 -9.59
C VAL A 120 -25.39 18.84 -9.15
N PHE A 121 -24.33 19.54 -8.79
CA PHE A 121 -24.34 20.94 -8.39
C PHE A 121 -23.51 21.74 -9.38
N SER A 122 -24.08 22.82 -9.92
CA SER A 122 -23.42 23.67 -10.92
C SER A 122 -23.67 25.15 -10.67
N LYS A 123 -22.77 26.01 -11.16
CA LYS A 123 -23.01 27.47 -11.16
C LYS A 123 -24.13 27.89 -12.10
N SER A 124 -24.41 27.10 -13.14
CA SER A 124 -25.56 27.29 -14.01
C SER A 124 -26.84 26.84 -13.31
N SER A 125 -27.89 27.65 -13.38
CA SER A 125 -29.22 27.41 -12.79
C SER A 125 -30.16 26.61 -13.70
N ASP A 126 -29.60 25.79 -14.60
CA ASP A 126 -30.36 25.01 -15.58
C ASP A 126 -30.98 23.77 -14.91
N ASP A 127 -31.91 24.05 -13.98
CA ASP A 127 -32.44 23.12 -12.99
C ASP A 127 -33.43 22.13 -13.61
N LYS A 128 -33.01 20.87 -13.67
CA LYS A 128 -33.83 19.73 -14.12
C LYS A 128 -33.86 18.61 -13.08
N GLY A 129 -33.37 18.86 -11.86
CA GLY A 129 -33.24 17.84 -10.82
C GLY A 129 -34.52 17.67 -10.01
N ALA A 130 -34.84 16.43 -9.64
CA ALA A 130 -35.91 16.16 -8.69
C ALA A 130 -35.45 16.59 -7.27
N PRO A 131 -36.11 17.55 -6.58
CA PRO A 131 -35.61 18.15 -5.33
C PRO A 131 -35.35 17.16 -4.19
N GLU A 132 -36.03 16.00 -4.18
CA GLU A 132 -35.85 14.95 -3.19
C GLU A 132 -34.41 14.42 -3.11
N HIS A 133 -33.66 14.47 -4.21
CA HIS A 133 -32.27 14.00 -4.28
C HIS A 133 -31.25 15.03 -3.77
N ARG A 134 -31.65 16.30 -3.62
CA ARG A 134 -30.85 17.32 -2.93
C ARG A 134 -30.82 17.07 -1.42
N ALA A 135 -31.94 16.61 -0.85
CA ALA A 135 -32.09 16.40 0.59
C ALA A 135 -31.10 15.37 1.16
N ASP A 136 -30.61 14.42 0.35
CA ASP A 136 -29.64 13.41 0.77
C ASP A 136 -28.32 14.06 1.25
N LEU A 137 -27.83 15.07 0.52
CA LEU A 137 -26.58 15.77 0.87
C LEU A 137 -26.74 16.64 2.11
N GLU A 138 -27.87 17.34 2.24
CA GLU A 138 -28.18 18.19 3.41
C GLU A 138 -28.36 17.35 4.69
N LYS A 139 -29.01 16.19 4.58
CA LYS A 139 -29.14 15.22 5.69
C LYS A 139 -27.78 14.66 6.10
N TRP A 140 -26.96 14.25 5.14
CA TRP A 140 -25.60 13.77 5.41
C TRP A 140 -24.78 14.85 6.12
N LEU A 141 -24.79 16.08 5.62
CA LEU A 141 -24.05 17.20 6.19
C LEU A 141 -24.45 17.45 7.65
N SER A 142 -25.76 17.51 7.91
CA SER A 142 -26.30 17.76 9.25
C SER A 142 -25.88 16.67 10.24
N LYS A 143 -26.06 15.40 9.85
CA LYS A 143 -25.67 14.24 10.67
C LYS A 143 -24.18 14.21 10.94
N ARG A 144 -23.35 14.51 9.94
CA ARG A 144 -21.89 14.47 10.08
C ARG A 144 -21.37 15.55 11.03
N LYS A 145 -21.91 16.76 10.95
CA LYS A 145 -21.57 17.85 11.87
C LYS A 145 -21.89 17.49 13.32
N GLU A 146 -23.05 16.87 13.55
CA GLU A 146 -23.45 16.39 14.86
C GLU A 146 -22.46 15.34 15.38
N ASN A 147 -22.15 14.31 14.58
CA ASN A 147 -21.20 13.25 14.97
C ASN A 147 -19.83 13.81 15.34
N ILE A 148 -19.23 14.67 14.50
CA ILE A 148 -17.91 15.25 14.78
C ILE A 148 -17.93 16.08 16.05
N SER A 149 -19.00 16.86 16.29
CA SER A 149 -19.15 17.64 17.53
C SER A 149 -19.15 16.71 18.74
N GLN A 150 -19.95 15.64 18.71
CA GLN A 150 -20.05 14.67 19.81
C GLN A 150 -18.70 13.98 20.07
N HIS A 151 -18.00 13.52 19.04
CA HIS A 151 -16.71 12.86 19.20
C HIS A 151 -15.61 13.82 19.67
N ARG A 152 -15.63 15.08 19.20
CA ARG A 152 -14.69 16.11 19.64
C ARG A 152 -14.87 16.43 21.12
N GLU A 153 -16.11 16.62 21.58
CA GLU A 153 -16.38 16.81 23.00
C GLU A 153 -15.91 15.59 23.83
N ALA A 154 -16.14 14.38 23.34
CA ALA A 154 -15.68 13.16 24.00
C ALA A 154 -14.14 13.11 24.10
N ARG A 155 -13.41 13.50 23.03
CA ARG A 155 -11.95 13.65 23.05
C ARG A 155 -11.48 14.68 24.06
N GLU A 156 -12.09 15.87 24.06
CA GLU A 156 -11.71 16.97 24.95
C GLU A 156 -11.92 16.59 26.43
N ARG A 157 -13.01 15.89 26.76
CA ARG A 157 -13.24 15.33 28.10
C ARG A 157 -12.18 14.29 28.50
N ARG A 158 -11.79 13.39 27.59
CA ARG A 158 -10.70 12.42 27.84
C ARG A 158 -9.37 13.12 28.11
N ARG A 159 -9.02 14.13 27.29
CA ARG A 159 -7.79 14.91 27.45
C ARG A 159 -7.77 15.73 28.73
N ALA A 160 -8.90 16.29 29.16
CA ALA A 160 -8.98 17.10 30.39
C ALA A 160 -8.88 16.27 31.67
N SER A 161 -9.29 15.00 31.64
CA SER A 161 -9.22 14.07 32.77
C SER A 161 -7.90 13.31 32.86
N SER A 162 -7.01 13.49 31.90
CA SER A 162 -5.77 12.73 31.77
C SER A 162 -4.54 13.59 32.06
N SER A 163 -3.49 13.00 32.63
CA SER A 163 -2.18 13.66 32.73
C SER A 163 -1.62 13.88 31.32
N GLN A 164 -0.67 14.81 31.16
CA GLN A 164 -0.05 15.08 29.85
C GLN A 164 0.55 13.82 29.20
N SER A 165 1.00 12.85 29.99
CA SER A 165 1.45 11.52 29.55
C SER A 165 0.36 10.58 28.98
N LYS A 166 -0.92 10.96 29.08
CA LYS A 166 -2.12 10.20 28.67
C LYS A 166 -2.96 10.98 27.64
N LYS A 167 -2.33 11.87 26.85
CA LYS A 167 -2.98 12.68 25.82
C LYS A 167 -3.70 11.83 24.76
N TYR A 168 -3.11 10.69 24.40
CA TYR A 168 -3.67 9.74 23.44
C TYR A 168 -4.03 8.44 24.14
N GLN A 169 -5.32 8.20 24.31
CA GLN A 169 -5.85 6.97 24.93
C GLN A 169 -6.36 6.00 23.87
N LYS A 170 -6.87 6.50 22.75
CA LYS A 170 -7.33 5.69 21.61
C LYS A 170 -6.49 6.01 20.38
N ILE A 171 -5.71 5.04 19.93
CA ILE A 171 -4.84 5.14 18.74
C ILE A 171 -5.35 4.17 17.68
N LEU A 172 -5.57 4.67 16.48
CA LEU A 172 -5.88 3.86 15.31
C LEU A 172 -4.68 3.81 14.37
N ILE A 173 -4.16 2.62 14.11
CA ILE A 173 -3.14 2.37 13.10
C ILE A 173 -3.83 1.81 11.86
N ILE A 174 -3.63 2.45 10.72
CA ILE A 174 -4.12 1.97 9.42
C ILE A 174 -2.93 1.52 8.59
N SER A 175 -2.88 0.25 8.21
CA SER A 175 -1.77 -0.34 7.45
C SER A 175 -2.26 -1.32 6.38
N ALA A 176 -1.37 -1.76 5.49
CA ALA A 176 -1.66 -2.75 4.45
C ALA A 176 -1.58 -4.19 4.97
N ASN A 177 -2.05 -4.48 6.20
CA ASN A 177 -2.07 -5.84 6.73
C ASN A 177 -3.17 -6.72 6.14
N ASN A 178 -3.00 -8.04 6.26
CA ASN A 178 -3.99 -9.06 5.87
C ASN A 178 -4.32 -9.13 4.37
N PHE A 179 -3.46 -8.55 3.51
CA PHE A 179 -3.55 -8.69 2.05
C PHE A 179 -2.71 -9.84 1.49
N GLY A 180 -2.19 -10.72 2.35
CA GLY A 180 -1.40 -11.88 1.95
C GLY A 180 0.03 -11.52 1.54
N ASN A 181 0.61 -10.49 2.15
CA ASN A 181 2.01 -10.10 2.02
C ASN A 181 2.66 -9.97 3.41
N VAL A 182 3.47 -10.96 3.77
CA VAL A 182 4.17 -11.10 5.06
C VAL A 182 5.03 -9.87 5.39
N GLY A 183 5.56 -9.21 4.36
CA GLY A 183 6.34 -8.00 4.55
C GLY A 183 5.52 -6.83 5.09
N ASP A 184 4.32 -6.62 4.54
CA ASP A 184 3.41 -5.55 4.97
C ASP A 184 2.81 -5.87 6.35
N ASP A 185 2.61 -7.17 6.63
CA ASP A 185 2.20 -7.66 7.95
C ASP A 185 3.30 -7.40 9.02
N ALA A 186 4.57 -7.67 8.69
CA ALA A 186 5.70 -7.38 9.58
C ALA A 186 5.88 -5.88 9.85
N ILE A 187 5.68 -5.03 8.83
CA ILE A 187 5.63 -3.58 9.00
C ILE A 187 4.53 -3.18 9.99
N THR A 188 3.36 -3.79 9.87
CA THR A 188 2.21 -3.50 10.73
C THR A 188 2.52 -3.81 12.19
N HIS A 189 3.09 -4.98 12.46
CA HIS A 189 3.52 -5.34 13.81
C HIS A 189 4.62 -4.43 14.34
N ALA A 190 5.55 -3.99 13.48
CA ALA A 190 6.58 -3.04 13.87
C ALA A 190 5.98 -1.68 14.24
N ALA A 191 5.04 -1.18 13.45
CA ALA A 191 4.32 0.06 13.72
C ALA A 191 3.55 -0.02 15.05
N GLU A 192 2.84 -1.13 15.29
CA GLU A 192 2.15 -1.38 16.54
C GLU A 192 3.12 -1.40 17.73
N ASN A 193 4.24 -2.11 17.64
CA ASN A 193 5.26 -2.17 18.69
C ASN A 193 5.87 -0.80 19.00
N ILE A 194 6.14 0.01 17.97
CA ILE A 194 6.64 1.38 18.12
C ILE A 194 5.61 2.22 18.88
N MET A 195 4.34 2.17 18.46
CA MET A 195 3.28 2.95 19.10
C MET A 195 2.98 2.48 20.53
N ARG A 196 2.99 1.17 20.80
CA ARG A 196 2.87 0.62 22.17
C ARG A 196 4.04 1.05 23.06
N SER A 197 5.25 1.14 22.50
CA SER A 197 6.44 1.62 23.24
C SER A 197 6.39 3.12 23.52
N ALA A 198 5.75 3.89 22.63
CA ALA A 198 5.53 5.32 22.81
C ALA A 198 4.38 5.61 23.79
N PHE A 199 3.29 4.85 23.71
CA PHE A 199 2.05 5.02 24.46
C PHE A 199 1.59 3.69 25.09
N PRO A 200 2.26 3.24 26.17
CA PRO A 200 2.02 1.91 26.75
C PRO A 200 0.62 1.74 27.37
N GLU A 201 -0.05 2.84 27.72
CA GLU A 201 -1.40 2.81 28.30
C GLU A 201 -2.51 3.03 27.26
N ALA A 202 -2.18 3.26 25.98
CA ALA A 202 -3.17 3.50 24.95
C ALA A 202 -3.85 2.20 24.50
N ASP A 203 -5.15 2.29 24.25
CA ASP A 203 -5.90 1.33 23.46
C ASP A 203 -5.52 1.52 21.99
N ILE A 204 -4.73 0.58 21.46
CA ILE A 204 -4.23 0.60 20.08
C ILE A 204 -5.01 -0.41 19.25
N ARG A 205 -5.73 0.10 18.26
CA ARG A 205 -6.45 -0.67 17.26
C ARG A 205 -5.72 -0.61 15.93
N VAL A 206 -5.56 -1.76 15.29
CA VAL A 206 -4.93 -1.89 13.97
C VAL A 206 -6.00 -2.29 12.96
N GLU A 207 -6.08 -1.58 11.83
CA GLU A 207 -7.04 -1.84 10.77
C GLU A 207 -6.40 -1.85 9.39
N ALA A 208 -6.93 -2.69 8.52
CA ALA A 208 -6.64 -2.69 7.09
C ALA A 208 -7.69 -1.84 6.35
N PRO A 209 -7.36 -1.20 5.22
CA PRO A 209 -8.37 -0.64 4.33
C PRO A 209 -9.46 -1.66 3.95
N ALA A 210 -10.74 -1.29 3.86
CA ALA A 210 -11.29 0.05 4.02
C ALA A 210 -11.68 0.36 5.48
N VAL A 211 -11.27 1.53 5.97
CA VAL A 211 -11.65 2.07 7.28
C VAL A 211 -12.78 3.09 7.15
N ALA A 212 -13.83 2.92 7.96
CA ALA A 212 -14.94 3.86 8.02
C ALA A 212 -14.52 5.19 8.66
N ARG A 213 -15.06 6.29 8.15
CA ARG A 213 -14.75 7.64 8.61
C ARG A 213 -15.07 7.85 10.10
N GLU A 214 -16.16 7.27 10.59
CA GLU A 214 -16.57 7.31 12.00
C GLU A 214 -15.50 6.72 12.93
N LEU A 215 -14.83 5.63 12.50
CA LEU A 215 -13.81 5.00 13.33
C LEU A 215 -12.61 5.93 13.55
N ILE A 216 -12.26 6.72 12.54
CA ILE A 216 -11.23 7.77 12.65
C ILE A 216 -11.75 8.90 13.53
N GLU A 217 -13.00 9.30 13.35
CA GLU A 217 -13.64 10.35 14.14
C GLU A 217 -13.74 10.01 15.63
N GLU A 218 -13.61 8.76 16.06
CA GLU A 218 -13.68 8.36 17.48
C GLU A 218 -12.33 8.38 18.23
N THR A 219 -11.22 8.38 17.50
CA THR A 219 -9.87 8.20 18.07
C THR A 219 -9.29 9.51 18.56
N ASP A 220 -8.17 9.43 19.29
CA ASP A 220 -7.39 10.59 19.72
C ASP A 220 -6.19 10.84 18.80
N LEU A 221 -5.68 9.79 18.14
CA LEU A 221 -4.57 9.78 17.18
C LEU A 221 -4.84 8.76 16.07
N MET A 222 -4.58 9.15 14.83
CA MET A 222 -4.55 8.26 13.66
C MET A 222 -3.12 8.14 13.13
N VAL A 223 -2.66 6.92 12.87
CA VAL A 223 -1.32 6.63 12.37
C VAL A 223 -1.42 5.83 11.07
N LEU A 224 -0.82 6.33 9.99
CA LEU A 224 -0.57 5.47 8.83
C LEU A 224 0.67 4.61 9.09
N GLY A 225 0.44 3.31 9.23
CA GLY A 225 1.43 2.31 9.60
C GLY A 225 2.19 1.77 8.40
N GLY A 226 3.17 2.53 7.90
CA GLY A 226 4.31 2.07 7.11
C GLY A 226 4.08 1.31 5.81
N GLY A 227 5.18 0.97 5.16
CA GLY A 227 5.19 0.22 3.91
C GLY A 227 5.14 1.12 2.68
N GLY A 228 5.01 0.50 1.51
CA GLY A 228 5.03 1.21 0.23
C GLY A 228 3.73 1.96 -0.08
N LEU A 229 3.12 2.68 0.86
CA LEU A 229 1.75 3.17 0.74
C LEU A 229 1.61 4.32 -0.26
N PHE A 230 2.66 5.14 -0.41
CA PHE A 230 2.57 6.40 -1.15
C PHE A 230 2.94 6.20 -2.62
N TYR A 231 1.92 6.01 -3.44
CA TYR A 231 2.03 5.98 -4.89
C TYR A 231 0.70 6.27 -5.58
N ASP A 232 0.78 6.70 -6.83
CA ASP A 232 -0.37 7.08 -7.65
C ASP A 232 -0.43 6.37 -9.01
N GLY A 233 0.39 5.34 -9.22
CA GLY A 233 0.22 4.40 -10.35
C GLY A 233 -1.17 3.74 -10.36
N ARG A 234 -1.87 3.78 -9.22
CA ARG A 234 -3.30 3.57 -9.06
C ARG A 234 -3.88 4.72 -8.24
N ILE A 235 -4.69 5.56 -8.86
CA ILE A 235 -5.23 6.75 -8.18
C ILE A 235 -6.11 6.41 -6.97
N ASP A 236 -6.80 5.27 -7.02
CA ASP A 236 -7.60 4.77 -5.91
C ASP A 236 -6.74 4.44 -4.68
N ASN A 237 -5.49 3.99 -4.86
CA ASN A 237 -4.57 3.82 -3.73
C ASN A 237 -4.20 5.17 -3.10
N ALA A 238 -3.87 6.18 -3.90
CA ALA A 238 -3.56 7.52 -3.39
C ALA A 238 -4.75 8.06 -2.59
N ILE A 239 -5.95 7.99 -3.16
CA ILE A 239 -7.20 8.42 -2.51
C ILE A 239 -7.42 7.67 -1.19
N ASN A 240 -7.25 6.34 -1.18
CA ASN A 240 -7.48 5.53 0.02
C ASN A 240 -6.68 6.03 1.22
N TYR A 241 -5.36 6.27 1.06
CA TYR A 241 -4.51 6.70 2.17
C TYR A 241 -4.59 8.20 2.47
N THR A 242 -4.81 9.06 1.46
CA THR A 242 -4.98 10.50 1.71
C THR A 242 -6.32 10.81 2.39
N ASN A 243 -7.37 10.05 2.09
CA ASN A 243 -8.70 10.25 2.68
C ASN A 243 -8.67 10.09 4.20
N TYR A 244 -7.94 9.12 4.75
CA TYR A 244 -7.85 8.95 6.20
C TYR A 244 -7.25 10.18 6.89
N ILE A 245 -6.23 10.79 6.28
CA ILE A 245 -5.61 12.01 6.76
C ILE A 245 -6.55 13.22 6.63
N PHE A 246 -7.33 13.29 5.55
CA PHE A 246 -8.35 14.32 5.39
C PHE A 246 -9.46 14.20 6.43
N PHE A 247 -9.92 12.98 6.72
CA PHE A 247 -10.97 12.71 7.70
C PHE A 247 -10.51 13.06 9.12
N ALA A 248 -9.30 12.63 9.52
CA ALA A 248 -8.75 12.99 10.82
C ALA A 248 -8.54 14.51 10.95
N LYS A 249 -8.04 15.19 9.90
CA LYS A 249 -7.94 16.65 9.89
C LYS A 249 -9.29 17.33 10.14
N GLU A 250 -10.33 16.94 9.42
CA GLU A 250 -11.66 17.55 9.55
C GLU A 250 -12.32 17.24 10.90
N ALA A 251 -12.03 16.08 11.49
CA ALA A 251 -12.48 15.70 12.82
C ALA A 251 -11.67 16.37 13.97
N GLY A 252 -10.55 17.03 13.67
CA GLY A 252 -9.62 17.55 14.67
C GLY A 252 -8.88 16.45 15.44
N VAL A 253 -8.62 15.32 14.78
CA VAL A 253 -7.82 14.20 15.29
C VAL A 253 -6.36 14.42 14.88
N ASP A 254 -5.43 14.24 15.82
CA ASP A 254 -4.01 14.35 15.51
C ASP A 254 -3.60 13.17 14.62
N GLN A 255 -2.66 13.38 13.71
CA GLN A 255 -2.31 12.35 12.73
C GLN A 255 -0.85 12.39 12.33
N CYS A 256 -0.25 11.21 12.15
CA CYS A 256 1.11 11.06 11.68
C CYS A 256 1.24 9.81 10.80
N SER A 257 2.40 9.68 10.15
CA SER A 257 2.74 8.50 9.35
C SER A 257 4.11 7.98 9.78
N ILE A 258 4.27 6.66 9.92
CA ILE A 258 5.55 6.05 10.32
C ILE A 258 5.98 4.93 9.38
N GLY A 259 7.29 4.76 9.15
CA GLY A 259 7.84 3.66 8.34
C GLY A 259 7.43 3.68 6.86
N ILE A 260 7.15 4.87 6.32
CA ILE A 260 6.62 5.04 4.96
C ILE A 260 7.72 4.87 3.92
N GLY A 261 7.38 4.16 2.84
CA GLY A 261 8.10 4.24 1.58
C GLY A 261 7.22 4.71 0.43
N THR A 262 7.82 5.40 -0.52
CA THR A 262 7.16 5.80 -1.76
C THR A 262 7.37 4.73 -2.83
N GLN A 263 6.35 4.51 -3.68
CA GLN A 263 6.47 3.66 -4.88
C GLN A 263 6.32 4.46 -6.18
N GLY A 264 6.38 5.79 -6.06
CA GLY A 264 6.28 6.74 -7.16
C GLY A 264 4.99 7.57 -7.07
N ILE A 265 5.15 8.86 -6.87
CA ILE A 265 4.12 9.89 -6.99
C ILE A 265 4.46 10.67 -8.26
N ARG A 266 3.69 10.49 -9.33
CA ARG A 266 4.07 10.88 -10.70
C ARG A 266 3.03 11.71 -11.43
N THR A 267 1.79 11.68 -10.98
CA THR A 267 0.65 12.36 -11.60
C THR A 267 0.35 13.66 -10.86
N PRO A 268 -0.08 14.72 -11.55
CA PRO A 268 -0.47 15.97 -10.89
C PRO A 268 -1.53 15.80 -9.81
N VAL A 269 -2.50 14.89 -10.04
CA VAL A 269 -3.56 14.57 -9.08
C VAL A 269 -2.97 13.90 -7.84
N GLY A 270 -2.13 12.88 -8.01
CA GLY A 270 -1.47 12.18 -6.89
C GLY A 270 -0.57 13.12 -6.10
N THR A 271 0.25 13.93 -6.78
CA THR A 271 1.08 14.98 -6.17
C THR A 271 0.25 15.90 -5.28
N HIS A 272 -0.84 16.46 -5.82
CA HIS A 272 -1.72 17.36 -5.06
C HIS A 272 -2.34 16.68 -3.83
N LEU A 273 -2.85 15.45 -3.99
CA LEU A 273 -3.47 14.70 -2.90
C LEU A 273 -2.48 14.40 -1.77
N PHE A 274 -1.30 13.86 -2.09
CA PHE A 274 -0.28 13.56 -1.08
C PHE A 274 0.30 14.83 -0.46
N GLN A 275 0.60 15.85 -1.25
CA GLN A 275 1.09 17.13 -0.72
C GLN A 275 0.10 17.72 0.28
N THR A 276 -1.17 17.82 -0.10
CA THR A 276 -2.21 18.39 0.76
C THR A 276 -2.38 17.57 2.03
N ALA A 277 -2.54 16.25 1.90
CA ALA A 277 -2.76 15.37 3.05
C ALA A 277 -1.57 15.42 4.02
N LEU A 278 -0.35 15.21 3.53
CA LEU A 278 0.83 15.13 4.39
C LEU A 278 1.13 16.45 5.09
N ASN A 279 0.77 17.60 4.50
CA ASN A 279 0.84 18.90 5.17
C ASN A 279 -0.16 19.09 6.32
N TYR A 280 -1.18 18.23 6.44
CA TYR A 280 -2.03 18.15 7.62
C TYR A 280 -1.52 17.20 8.70
N SER A 281 -0.46 16.43 8.43
CA SER A 281 0.12 15.52 9.41
C SER A 281 1.11 16.24 10.32
N THR A 282 1.20 15.82 11.59
CA THR A 282 2.16 16.34 12.56
C THR A 282 3.60 16.07 12.11
N PHE A 283 3.85 14.88 11.55
CA PHE A 283 5.10 14.49 10.90
C PHE A 283 4.88 13.23 10.05
N THR A 284 5.86 12.95 9.18
CA THR A 284 5.95 11.71 8.39
C THR A 284 7.35 11.11 8.56
N VAL A 285 7.44 9.88 9.05
CA VAL A 285 8.69 9.12 9.07
C VAL A 285 8.79 8.25 7.82
N VAL A 286 9.87 8.46 7.06
CA VAL A 286 10.21 7.70 5.86
C VAL A 286 11.42 6.80 6.10
N ARG A 287 11.51 5.70 5.35
CA ARG A 287 12.51 4.64 5.57
C ARG A 287 13.76 4.71 4.69
N ASP A 288 13.81 5.63 3.73
CA ASP A 288 14.90 5.72 2.75
C ASP A 288 15.12 7.18 2.30
N PRO A 289 16.37 7.59 2.02
CA PRO A 289 16.67 8.97 1.62
C PRO A 289 15.90 9.43 0.38
N LYS A 290 15.67 8.54 -0.61
CA LYS A 290 14.90 8.93 -1.80
C LYS A 290 13.44 9.16 -1.47
N ASP A 291 12.86 8.41 -0.54
CA ASP A 291 11.49 8.64 -0.08
C ASP A 291 11.35 10.03 0.56
N LYS A 292 12.34 10.45 1.35
CA LYS A 292 12.40 11.82 1.91
C LYS A 292 12.42 12.87 0.79
N SER A 293 13.37 12.74 -0.14
CA SER A 293 13.50 13.69 -1.24
C SER A 293 12.25 13.76 -2.11
N VAL A 294 11.56 12.64 -2.36
CA VAL A 294 10.29 12.65 -3.13
C VAL A 294 9.22 13.47 -2.42
N LEU A 295 9.09 13.36 -1.09
CA LEU A 295 8.10 14.14 -0.35
C LEU A 295 8.44 15.64 -0.32
N GLU A 296 9.72 15.97 -0.17
CA GLU A 296 10.20 17.36 -0.27
C GLU A 296 9.99 17.94 -1.69
N GLU A 297 10.28 17.16 -2.74
CA GLU A 297 10.11 17.53 -4.15
C GLU A 297 8.64 17.84 -4.50
N ILE A 298 7.67 17.10 -3.94
CA ILE A 298 6.23 17.37 -4.14
C ILE A 298 5.69 18.49 -3.23
N GLY A 299 6.54 19.13 -2.42
CA GLY A 299 6.18 20.28 -1.60
C GLY A 299 5.50 19.95 -0.27
N VAL A 300 5.83 18.80 0.34
CA VAL A 300 5.47 18.54 1.74
C VAL A 300 6.33 19.44 2.65
N SER A 301 5.66 20.29 3.43
CA SER A 301 6.26 21.23 4.38
C SER A 301 6.14 20.79 5.84
N SER A 302 5.29 19.80 6.15
CA SER A 302 5.31 19.15 7.47
C SER A 302 6.63 18.38 7.67
N PRO A 303 7.06 18.13 8.92
CA PRO A 303 8.31 17.43 9.19
C PRO A 303 8.39 16.05 8.50
N VAL A 304 9.37 15.90 7.60
CA VAL A 304 9.72 14.61 6.97
C VAL A 304 11.03 14.09 7.57
N ILE A 305 10.91 13.02 8.35
CA ILE A 305 11.97 12.49 9.19
C ILE A 305 12.45 11.18 8.58
N LEU A 306 13.72 11.10 8.25
CA LEU A 306 14.33 9.87 7.75
C LEU A 306 14.71 8.98 8.95
N THR A 307 14.23 7.74 8.95
CA THR A 307 14.74 6.64 9.77
C THR A 307 15.08 5.45 8.88
N GLN A 308 15.27 4.27 9.47
CA GLN A 308 15.34 3.01 8.76
C GLN A 308 13.95 2.36 8.63
N ASP A 309 13.82 1.36 7.75
CA ASP A 309 12.64 0.51 7.69
C ASP A 309 12.31 -0.08 9.06
N ILE A 310 11.08 0.16 9.52
CA ILE A 310 10.65 -0.18 10.88
C ILE A 310 10.67 -1.69 11.16
N VAL A 311 10.72 -2.55 10.15
CA VAL A 311 10.87 -4.01 10.35
C VAL A 311 12.19 -4.35 11.06
N PHE A 312 13.25 -3.53 10.91
CA PHE A 312 14.48 -3.72 11.67
C PHE A 312 14.27 -3.58 13.19
N SER A 313 13.26 -2.82 13.62
CA SER A 313 12.93 -2.63 15.05
C SER A 313 12.32 -3.86 15.71
N LEU A 314 11.80 -4.83 14.93
CA LEU A 314 11.21 -6.04 15.47
C LEU A 314 12.23 -6.81 16.33
N PRO A 315 11.79 -7.43 17.44
CA PRO A 315 12.64 -8.29 18.22
C PRO A 315 13.14 -9.47 17.37
N ALA A 316 14.32 -9.98 17.72
CA ALA A 316 14.76 -11.25 17.19
C ALA A 316 13.81 -12.35 17.71
N PRO A 317 13.44 -13.34 16.88
CA PRO A 317 12.67 -14.47 17.35
C PRO A 317 13.45 -15.26 18.40
N GLU A 318 12.74 -15.94 19.30
CA GLU A 318 13.37 -16.92 20.18
C GLU A 318 14.01 -18.02 19.33
N LYS A 319 15.21 -18.46 19.73
CA LYS A 319 15.92 -19.55 19.07
C LYS A 319 15.33 -20.89 19.51
N GLU A 320 14.14 -21.20 19.02
CA GLU A 320 13.59 -22.54 19.10
C GLU A 320 14.27 -23.47 18.07
N GLY A 321 13.88 -24.75 18.06
CA GLY A 321 14.42 -25.71 17.10
C GLY A 321 14.17 -25.31 15.64
N SER A 322 15.01 -25.79 14.73
CA SER A 322 14.88 -25.49 13.29
C SER A 322 13.48 -25.87 12.78
N PRO A 323 12.78 -24.96 12.05
CA PRO A 323 11.48 -25.26 11.47
C PRO A 323 11.56 -26.14 10.22
N PHE A 324 12.78 -26.43 9.73
CA PHE A 324 13.01 -27.20 8.52
C PHE A 324 13.21 -28.68 8.80
N LYS A 325 12.79 -29.53 7.86
CA LYS A 325 13.10 -30.96 7.91
C LYS A 325 14.58 -31.17 7.58
N SER A 326 15.29 -31.87 8.46
CA SER A 326 16.69 -32.24 8.22
C SER A 326 16.77 -33.48 7.32
N ASP A 327 17.35 -33.34 6.14
CA ASP A 327 17.77 -34.43 5.26
C ASP A 327 19.30 -34.54 5.10
N GLY A 328 20.05 -33.78 5.91
CA GLY A 328 21.51 -33.72 5.89
C GLY A 328 22.11 -32.76 4.86
N LYS A 329 21.30 -32.12 4.00
CA LYS A 329 21.75 -31.06 3.10
C LYS A 329 21.64 -29.68 3.76
N PRO A 330 22.49 -28.71 3.37
CA PRO A 330 22.30 -27.31 3.76
C PRO A 330 20.96 -26.79 3.19
N VAL A 331 20.27 -25.93 3.95
CA VAL A 331 18.96 -25.40 3.59
C VAL A 331 19.12 -24.09 2.82
N VAL A 332 18.48 -24.00 1.65
CA VAL A 332 18.33 -22.74 0.90
C VAL A 332 16.88 -22.27 0.91
N GLY A 333 16.66 -21.04 1.35
CA GLY A 333 15.36 -20.36 1.29
C GLY A 333 15.20 -19.55 0.00
N ILE A 334 14.13 -19.81 -0.74
CA ILE A 334 13.79 -19.10 -1.98
C ILE A 334 12.60 -18.18 -1.75
N ALA A 335 12.81 -16.87 -1.86
CA ALA A 335 11.78 -15.83 -1.76
C ALA A 335 11.81 -14.93 -3.01
N LEU A 336 11.50 -15.52 -4.17
CA LEU A 336 11.53 -14.88 -5.49
C LEU A 336 10.11 -14.56 -5.98
N LEU A 337 9.89 -13.34 -6.45
CA LEU A 337 8.59 -12.87 -6.94
C LEU A 337 8.17 -13.62 -8.22
N ASP A 338 6.86 -13.89 -8.35
CA ASP A 338 6.23 -14.36 -9.59
C ASP A 338 5.90 -13.17 -10.49
N SER A 339 6.66 -13.05 -11.57
CA SER A 339 6.55 -11.91 -12.49
C SER A 339 5.27 -11.91 -13.33
N ARG A 340 4.56 -13.06 -13.42
CA ARG A 340 3.40 -13.26 -14.30
C ARG A 340 2.21 -12.39 -13.92
N ASN A 341 2.14 -11.94 -12.67
CA ASN A 341 1.07 -11.11 -12.14
C ASN A 341 1.39 -9.61 -12.20
N LEU A 342 2.61 -9.23 -12.59
CA LEU A 342 3.02 -7.83 -12.69
C LEU A 342 2.54 -7.22 -14.01
N LEU A 343 2.22 -5.92 -13.97
CA LEU A 343 1.89 -5.15 -15.17
C LEU A 343 3.03 -5.19 -16.21
N ALA A 344 4.28 -5.27 -15.74
CA ALA A 344 5.47 -5.37 -16.56
C ALA A 344 5.83 -6.81 -16.99
N SER A 345 4.97 -7.81 -16.75
CA SER A 345 5.25 -9.25 -17.00
C SER A 345 5.84 -9.56 -18.37
N ARG A 346 5.44 -8.82 -19.42
CA ARG A 346 5.97 -8.99 -20.79
C ARG A 346 7.47 -8.76 -20.90
N HIS A 347 8.04 -7.94 -20.03
CA HIS A 347 9.47 -7.59 -20.00
C HIS A 347 10.25 -8.41 -18.96
N MET A 348 9.64 -9.45 -18.38
CA MET A 348 10.23 -10.22 -17.27
C MET A 348 10.44 -11.70 -17.62
N GLN A 349 10.44 -12.05 -18.90
CA GLN A 349 10.64 -13.44 -19.35
C GLN A 349 12.03 -13.97 -18.96
N GLU A 350 13.07 -13.15 -19.15
CA GLU A 350 14.45 -13.50 -18.78
C GLU A 350 14.59 -13.71 -17.27
N TYR A 351 14.02 -12.82 -16.46
CA TYR A 351 13.95 -12.99 -15.00
C TYR A 351 13.27 -14.31 -14.64
N GLN A 352 12.11 -14.61 -15.25
CA GLN A 352 11.38 -15.85 -14.98
C GLN A 352 12.24 -17.08 -15.32
N GLN A 353 12.94 -17.07 -16.46
CA GLN A 353 13.84 -18.16 -16.83
C GLN A 353 15.00 -18.28 -15.83
N GLY A 354 15.60 -17.16 -15.44
CA GLY A 354 16.66 -17.12 -14.43
C GLY A 354 16.22 -17.73 -13.08
N VAL A 355 14.97 -17.55 -12.67
CA VAL A 355 14.41 -18.20 -11.46
C VAL A 355 14.46 -19.72 -11.60
N PHE A 356 14.02 -20.27 -12.73
CA PHE A 356 14.03 -21.72 -12.95
C PHE A 356 15.45 -22.28 -13.01
N ASP A 357 16.36 -21.57 -13.68
CA ASP A 357 17.77 -21.98 -13.77
C ASP A 357 18.45 -21.97 -12.40
N ALA A 358 18.25 -20.92 -11.61
CA ALA A 358 18.82 -20.81 -10.26
C ALA A 358 18.33 -21.92 -9.33
N VAL A 359 17.02 -22.21 -9.33
CA VAL A 359 16.45 -23.27 -8.48
C VAL A 359 16.91 -24.66 -8.92
N GLU A 360 17.06 -24.89 -10.22
CA GLU A 360 17.63 -26.14 -10.72
C GLU A 360 19.04 -26.36 -10.15
N ASP A 361 19.91 -25.37 -10.26
CA ASP A 361 21.30 -25.47 -9.80
C ASP A 361 21.37 -25.64 -8.28
N LEU A 362 20.55 -24.91 -7.53
CA LEU A 362 20.47 -25.06 -6.07
C LEU A 362 19.95 -26.43 -5.63
N SER A 363 18.94 -26.99 -6.31
CA SER A 363 18.31 -28.26 -5.92
C SER A 363 19.25 -29.46 -5.94
N ARG A 364 20.38 -29.36 -6.66
CA ARG A 364 21.41 -30.40 -6.71
C ARG A 364 22.20 -30.51 -5.39
N HIS A 365 22.38 -29.39 -4.69
CA HIS A 365 23.28 -29.30 -3.53
C HIS A 365 22.58 -28.94 -2.22
N PHE A 366 21.41 -28.29 -2.29
CA PHE A 366 20.68 -27.79 -1.12
C PHE A 366 19.34 -28.50 -0.94
N HIS A 367 18.85 -28.49 0.30
CA HIS A 367 17.44 -28.66 0.59
C HIS A 367 16.70 -27.36 0.27
N VAL A 368 15.90 -27.37 -0.81
CA VAL A 368 15.20 -26.17 -1.29
C VAL A 368 13.90 -25.96 -0.53
N THR A 369 13.78 -24.81 0.12
CA THR A 369 12.54 -24.35 0.76
C THR A 369 12.04 -23.07 0.11
N TYR A 370 10.83 -23.10 -0.45
CA TYR A 370 10.17 -21.93 -1.01
C TYR A 370 9.43 -21.16 0.08
N ILE A 371 9.95 -19.98 0.42
CA ILE A 371 9.43 -19.11 1.46
C ILE A 371 8.38 -18.18 0.84
N CYS A 372 7.13 -18.58 0.96
CA CYS A 372 6.01 -17.89 0.36
C CYS A 372 5.63 -16.64 1.17
N GLN A 373 6.36 -15.55 0.94
CA GLN A 373 6.08 -14.24 1.54
C GLN A 373 4.82 -13.56 0.98
N SER A 374 4.40 -13.93 -0.23
CA SER A 374 3.19 -13.39 -0.84
C SER A 374 2.42 -14.50 -1.55
N LEU A 375 1.09 -14.51 -1.38
CA LEU A 375 0.22 -15.46 -2.07
C LEU A 375 0.27 -15.30 -3.60
N ASP A 376 0.69 -14.15 -4.10
CA ASP A 376 0.89 -13.92 -5.53
C ASP A 376 2.00 -14.81 -6.12
N ASP A 377 2.94 -15.28 -5.28
CA ASP A 377 4.08 -16.11 -5.70
C ASP A 377 3.77 -17.61 -5.67
N ILE A 378 2.62 -18.01 -5.12
CA ILE A 378 2.36 -19.43 -4.80
C ILE A 378 2.38 -20.32 -6.05
N ASN A 379 1.96 -19.79 -7.20
CA ASN A 379 1.92 -20.56 -8.44
C ASN A 379 3.34 -20.81 -8.96
N LEU A 380 4.25 -19.84 -8.85
CA LEU A 380 5.66 -20.03 -9.19
C LEU A 380 6.26 -21.15 -8.35
N TYR A 381 6.04 -21.12 -7.03
CA TYR A 381 6.59 -22.13 -6.14
C TYR A 381 6.00 -23.53 -6.35
N ARG A 382 4.72 -23.64 -6.74
CA ARG A 382 4.13 -24.92 -7.14
C ARG A 382 4.79 -25.48 -8.40
N ASP A 383 5.04 -24.63 -9.39
CA ASP A 383 5.69 -25.03 -10.65
C ASP A 383 7.13 -25.50 -10.39
N LEU A 384 7.88 -24.73 -9.58
CA LEU A 384 9.25 -25.07 -9.17
C LEU A 384 9.29 -26.36 -8.35
N LYS A 385 8.44 -26.50 -7.33
CA LYS A 385 8.35 -27.71 -6.50
C LYS A 385 8.06 -28.95 -7.34
N LYS A 386 7.13 -28.85 -8.29
CA LYS A 386 6.78 -29.97 -9.17
C LYS A 386 7.97 -30.40 -10.04
N LYS A 387 8.82 -29.46 -10.46
CA LYS A 387 9.94 -29.71 -11.37
C LYS A 387 11.23 -30.13 -10.64
N PHE A 388 11.52 -29.53 -9.49
CA PHE A 388 12.82 -29.64 -8.81
C PHE A 388 12.74 -30.18 -7.37
N GLY A 389 11.55 -30.49 -6.87
CA GLY A 389 11.35 -30.96 -5.49
C GLY A 389 11.37 -29.81 -4.47
N GLY A 390 11.66 -30.14 -3.21
CA GLY A 390 11.64 -29.17 -2.10
C GLY A 390 10.26 -28.98 -1.46
N GLU A 391 10.19 -28.05 -0.50
CA GLU A 391 8.98 -27.76 0.27
C GLU A 391 8.54 -26.30 0.19
N ILE A 392 7.24 -26.07 0.29
CA ILE A 392 6.67 -24.71 0.29
C ILE A 392 6.24 -24.40 1.71
N VAL A 393 6.84 -23.36 2.28
CA VAL A 393 6.46 -22.79 3.57
C VAL A 393 5.62 -21.55 3.30
N LYS A 394 4.36 -21.58 3.75
CA LYS A 394 3.50 -20.40 3.78
C LYS A 394 3.61 -19.76 5.15
N ILE A 395 3.94 -18.48 5.18
CA ILE A 395 3.97 -17.70 6.42
C ILE A 395 2.62 -16.98 6.51
N SER A 396 1.89 -17.21 7.61
CA SER A 396 0.62 -16.53 7.88
C SER A 396 0.86 -15.13 8.49
N TYR A 397 -0.22 -14.36 8.67
CA TYR A 397 -0.20 -13.05 9.34
C TYR A 397 0.38 -13.14 10.75
N ASP A 398 -0.20 -14.00 11.59
CA ASP A 398 0.28 -14.20 12.97
C ASP A 398 1.71 -14.75 13.00
N ASP A 399 2.09 -15.51 11.97
CA ASP A 399 3.46 -15.98 11.81
C ASP A 399 4.41 -14.91 11.27
N ALA A 400 3.98 -13.73 10.82
CA ALA A 400 4.85 -12.72 10.22
C ALA A 400 5.92 -12.22 11.21
N LEU A 401 5.58 -12.12 12.51
CA LEU A 401 6.54 -11.89 13.59
C LEU A 401 7.57 -13.02 13.67
N THR A 402 7.12 -14.25 13.46
CA THR A 402 7.97 -15.45 13.48
C THR A 402 8.63 -15.74 12.13
N ALA A 403 8.30 -15.00 11.06
CA ALA A 403 8.86 -15.19 9.72
C ALA A 403 10.39 -15.19 9.74
N GLN A 404 10.95 -14.30 10.57
CA GLN A 404 12.37 -14.20 10.85
C GLN A 404 13.00 -15.55 11.22
N LYS A 405 12.30 -16.41 11.97
CA LYS A 405 12.82 -17.72 12.42
C LYS A 405 13.28 -18.58 11.24
N TYR A 406 12.55 -18.55 10.12
CA TYR A 406 12.93 -19.30 8.94
C TYR A 406 14.30 -18.84 8.43
N TYR A 407 14.54 -17.53 8.40
CA TYR A 407 15.81 -16.98 7.92
C TYR A 407 16.99 -17.37 8.82
N TYR A 408 16.81 -17.37 10.15
CA TYR A 408 17.85 -17.78 11.11
C TYR A 408 18.35 -19.22 10.94
N HIS A 409 17.54 -20.11 10.34
CA HIS A 409 17.86 -21.52 10.18
C HIS A 409 18.22 -21.90 8.73
N MET A 410 18.37 -20.93 7.82
CA MET A 410 18.85 -21.15 6.46
C MET A 410 20.37 -21.02 6.38
N ASP A 411 20.99 -21.80 5.50
CA ASP A 411 22.39 -21.62 5.12
C ASP A 411 22.57 -20.54 4.03
N LEU A 412 21.54 -20.34 3.21
CA LEU A 412 21.51 -19.34 2.14
C LEU A 412 20.07 -18.88 1.89
N CYS A 413 19.87 -17.58 1.64
CA CYS A 413 18.63 -17.02 1.15
C CYS A 413 18.83 -16.49 -0.28
N VAL A 414 17.92 -16.81 -1.21
CA VAL A 414 17.85 -16.18 -2.53
C VAL A 414 16.53 -15.44 -2.66
N THR A 415 16.56 -14.12 -2.84
CA THR A 415 15.35 -13.31 -2.77
C THR A 415 15.30 -12.12 -3.72
N SER A 416 14.12 -11.86 -4.27
CA SER A 416 13.76 -10.60 -4.95
C SER A 416 12.69 -9.81 -4.21
N ARG A 417 12.25 -10.32 -3.05
CA ARG A 417 11.31 -9.65 -2.16
C ARG A 417 12.09 -8.80 -1.15
N PHE A 418 11.72 -7.53 -1.02
CA PHE A 418 12.44 -6.57 -0.17
C PHE A 418 12.52 -7.00 1.31
N HIS A 419 11.42 -7.49 1.89
CA HIS A 419 11.45 -7.97 3.27
C HIS A 419 12.15 -9.32 3.40
N GLY A 420 12.23 -10.13 2.33
CA GLY A 420 13.11 -11.30 2.30
C GLY A 420 14.58 -10.91 2.52
N LEU A 421 15.02 -9.80 1.91
CA LEU A 421 16.36 -9.25 2.14
C LEU A 421 16.51 -8.74 3.57
N ILE A 422 15.58 -7.94 4.09
CA ILE A 422 15.65 -7.41 5.47
C ILE A 422 15.73 -8.55 6.49
N PHE A 423 14.89 -9.58 6.36
CA PHE A 423 14.91 -10.71 7.29
C PHE A 423 16.22 -11.49 7.23
N ALA A 424 16.78 -11.73 6.03
CA ALA A 424 18.08 -12.41 5.89
C ALA A 424 19.22 -11.58 6.51
N VAL A 425 19.26 -10.28 6.23
CA VAL A 425 20.24 -9.33 6.81
C VAL A 425 20.14 -9.34 8.34
N LYS A 426 18.94 -9.19 8.89
CA LYS A 426 18.72 -9.18 10.34
C LYS A 426 19.06 -10.51 11.01
N ALA A 427 18.84 -11.62 10.32
CA ALA A 427 19.16 -12.96 10.81
C ALA A 427 20.67 -13.31 10.72
N GLY A 428 21.46 -12.51 10.00
CA GLY A 428 22.86 -12.85 9.68
C GLY A 428 22.99 -14.00 8.70
N THR A 429 21.94 -14.26 7.92
CA THR A 429 21.88 -15.32 6.91
C THR A 429 22.57 -14.86 5.63
N PRO A 430 23.46 -15.67 5.03
CA PRO A 430 23.99 -15.37 3.69
C PRO A 430 22.85 -15.14 2.70
N VAL A 431 22.93 -14.09 1.87
CA VAL A 431 21.85 -13.72 0.96
C VAL A 431 22.34 -13.42 -0.45
N ILE A 432 21.70 -13.98 -1.46
CA ILE A 432 21.77 -13.52 -2.86
C ILE A 432 20.49 -12.74 -3.16
N SER A 433 20.62 -11.45 -3.42
CA SER A 433 19.48 -10.59 -3.72
C SER A 433 19.36 -10.31 -5.21
N VAL A 434 18.12 -10.22 -5.71
CA VAL A 434 17.82 -9.87 -7.10
C VAL A 434 16.92 -8.65 -7.12
N GLY A 435 17.28 -7.60 -7.85
CA GLY A 435 16.48 -6.38 -7.88
C GLY A 435 16.89 -5.39 -8.97
N THR A 436 16.01 -4.45 -9.27
CA THR A 436 16.31 -3.41 -10.29
C THR A 436 17.27 -2.37 -9.71
N ASN A 437 18.16 -1.83 -10.53
CA ASN A 437 18.99 -0.68 -10.16
C ASN A 437 18.10 0.49 -9.72
N GLY A 438 18.46 1.14 -8.62
CA GLY A 438 17.70 2.23 -7.98
C GLY A 438 16.47 1.77 -7.20
N SER A 439 16.15 0.46 -7.16
CA SER A 439 15.05 -0.06 -6.35
C SER A 439 15.36 0.01 -4.85
N LYS A 440 14.33 -0.13 -4.01
CA LYS A 440 14.47 -0.21 -2.55
C LYS A 440 15.51 -1.24 -2.09
N THR A 441 15.63 -2.37 -2.78
CA THR A 441 16.66 -3.40 -2.50
C THR A 441 18.07 -2.85 -2.76
N ASP A 442 18.31 -2.28 -3.93
CA ASP A 442 19.60 -1.71 -4.31
C ASP A 442 19.99 -0.53 -3.40
N ARG A 443 19.03 0.31 -3.03
CA ARG A 443 19.26 1.43 -2.09
C ARG A 443 19.56 0.96 -0.68
N LEU A 444 18.87 -0.07 -0.18
CA LEU A 444 19.18 -0.67 1.12
C LEU A 444 20.64 -1.15 1.17
N ILE A 445 21.04 -1.91 0.15
CA ILE A 445 22.42 -2.44 0.04
C ILE A 445 23.43 -1.31 -0.09
N ARG A 446 23.19 -0.35 -0.99
CA ARG A 446 24.15 0.74 -1.22
C ARG A 446 24.33 1.65 -0.02
N ASN A 447 23.25 2.01 0.65
CA ASN A 447 23.26 3.09 1.63
C ASN A 447 23.45 2.60 3.07
N PHE A 448 23.08 1.35 3.37
CA PHE A 448 23.00 0.89 4.75
C PHE A 448 23.70 -0.44 5.01
N VAL A 449 23.77 -1.35 4.04
CA VAL A 449 24.49 -2.64 4.18
C VAL A 449 25.46 -2.93 3.01
N PRO A 450 26.45 -2.05 2.75
CA PRO A 450 27.34 -2.18 1.60
C PRO A 450 28.26 -3.42 1.66
N SER A 451 28.42 -4.04 2.83
CA SER A 451 29.13 -5.32 3.00
C SER A 451 28.62 -6.44 2.06
N ILE A 452 27.33 -6.44 1.73
CA ILE A 452 26.70 -7.45 0.84
C ILE A 452 26.51 -6.96 -0.61
N LYS A 453 27.23 -5.92 -1.05
CA LYS A 453 27.15 -5.43 -2.43
C LYS A 453 27.43 -6.52 -3.48
N ASP A 454 28.34 -7.44 -3.16
CA ASP A 454 28.72 -8.54 -4.04
C ASP A 454 27.66 -9.65 -4.07
N ALA A 455 26.70 -9.60 -3.17
CA ALA A 455 25.59 -10.52 -3.05
C ALA A 455 24.38 -10.09 -3.92
N HIS A 456 24.44 -8.91 -4.55
CA HIS A 456 23.36 -8.40 -5.41
C HIS A 456 23.53 -8.79 -6.88
N ILE A 457 22.42 -9.15 -7.52
CA ILE A 457 22.30 -9.34 -8.96
C ILE A 457 21.23 -8.36 -9.49
N PRO A 458 21.59 -7.45 -10.42
CA PRO A 458 20.60 -6.63 -11.10
C PRO A 458 19.57 -7.51 -11.83
N LEU A 459 18.29 -7.14 -11.78
CA LEU A 459 17.19 -7.96 -12.30
C LEU A 459 17.35 -8.33 -13.78
N ARG A 460 17.86 -7.39 -14.60
CA ARG A 460 18.15 -7.61 -16.03
C ARG A 460 19.28 -8.60 -16.28
N ASP A 461 20.16 -8.77 -15.29
CA ASP A 461 21.36 -9.60 -15.38
C ASP A 461 21.11 -10.96 -14.72
N PHE A 462 19.90 -11.25 -14.22
CA PHE A 462 19.59 -12.50 -13.53
C PHE A 462 19.37 -13.66 -14.51
N ASN A 463 20.42 -14.46 -14.71
CA ASN A 463 20.44 -15.64 -15.57
C ASN A 463 21.36 -16.72 -14.98
N ARG A 464 21.42 -17.90 -15.60
CA ARG A 464 22.23 -19.03 -15.13
C ARG A 464 23.70 -18.69 -14.91
N SER A 465 24.32 -17.96 -15.86
CA SER A 465 25.75 -17.66 -15.81
C SER A 465 26.09 -16.74 -14.63
N THR A 466 25.34 -15.64 -14.50
CA THR A 466 25.55 -14.67 -13.42
C THR A 466 25.22 -15.26 -12.05
N PHE A 467 24.14 -16.05 -11.96
CA PHE A 467 23.78 -16.74 -10.72
C PHE A 467 24.84 -17.77 -10.32
N GLY A 468 25.30 -18.61 -11.25
CA GLY A 468 26.34 -19.60 -11.01
C GLY A 468 27.66 -18.98 -10.56
N ALA A 469 28.02 -17.81 -11.11
CA ALA A 469 29.18 -17.04 -10.66
C ALA A 469 29.02 -16.55 -9.21
N LYS A 470 27.83 -16.08 -8.82
CA LYS A 470 27.54 -15.71 -7.42
C LYS A 470 27.58 -16.91 -6.48
N LEU A 471 27.03 -18.05 -6.89
CA LEU A 471 27.05 -19.27 -6.08
C LEU A 471 28.48 -19.78 -5.87
N SER A 472 29.30 -19.77 -6.92
CA SER A 472 30.73 -20.11 -6.82
C SER A 472 31.48 -19.18 -5.86
N LEU A 473 31.14 -17.89 -5.88
CA LEU A 473 31.73 -16.92 -4.96
C LEU A 473 31.28 -17.14 -3.52
N TYR A 474 30.01 -17.48 -3.31
CA TYR A 474 29.47 -17.85 -2.00
C TYR A 474 30.18 -19.07 -1.42
N ASP A 475 30.48 -20.09 -2.25
CA ASP A 475 31.21 -21.28 -1.81
C ASP A 475 32.67 -20.97 -1.42
N GLN A 476 33.28 -19.98 -2.08
CA GLN A 476 34.65 -19.53 -1.77
C GLN A 476 34.70 -18.69 -0.50
N ASP A 477 33.76 -17.77 -0.32
CA ASP A 477 33.71 -16.84 0.80
C ASP A 477 32.27 -16.44 1.15
N LYS A 478 31.69 -17.19 2.09
CA LYS A 478 30.32 -16.96 2.58
C LYS A 478 30.16 -15.59 3.24
N MET A 479 31.22 -15.01 3.81
CA MET A 479 31.12 -13.75 4.55
C MET A 479 30.80 -12.57 3.64
N ARG A 480 31.09 -12.65 2.33
CA ARG A 480 30.69 -11.63 1.34
C ARG A 480 29.19 -11.56 1.09
N PHE A 481 28.43 -12.53 1.60
CA PHE A 481 26.98 -12.63 1.47
C PHE A 481 26.26 -12.39 2.80
N VAL A 482 27.00 -12.13 3.89
CA VAL A 482 26.46 -11.84 5.21
C VAL A 482 26.67 -10.36 5.51
N ALA A 483 25.62 -9.66 5.94
CA ALA A 483 25.74 -8.26 6.31
C ALA A 483 26.61 -8.09 7.55
N ASP A 484 27.46 -7.06 7.55
CA ASP A 484 28.31 -6.74 8.68
C ASP A 484 27.48 -6.42 9.92
N ARG A 485 27.92 -6.90 11.08
CA ARG A 485 27.14 -6.78 12.33
C ARG A 485 26.96 -5.33 12.78
N SER A 486 27.93 -4.44 12.55
CA SER A 486 27.77 -3.02 12.89
C SER A 486 26.76 -2.36 11.97
N GLU A 487 26.80 -2.65 10.66
CA GLU A 487 25.81 -2.13 9.69
C GLU A 487 24.37 -2.56 10.07
N VAL A 488 24.19 -3.83 10.47
CA VAL A 488 22.88 -4.32 10.93
C VAL A 488 22.48 -3.66 12.26
N SER A 489 23.42 -3.45 13.19
CA SER A 489 23.16 -2.77 14.45
C SER A 489 22.69 -1.33 14.22
N ASP A 490 23.34 -0.60 13.34
CA ASP A 490 22.98 0.78 12.97
C ASP A 490 21.56 0.83 12.38
N CYS A 491 21.21 -0.13 11.51
CA CYS A 491 19.86 -0.26 10.97
C CYS A 491 18.81 -0.49 12.07
N VAL A 492 19.13 -1.32 13.06
CA VAL A 492 18.23 -1.62 14.19
C VAL A 492 18.07 -0.40 15.11
N GLU A 493 19.15 0.30 15.42
CA GLU A 493 19.13 1.50 16.25
C GLU A 493 18.33 2.61 15.57
N GLU A 494 18.58 2.86 14.28
CA GLU A 494 17.87 3.90 13.54
C GLU A 494 16.39 3.57 13.34
N ALA A 495 16.02 2.28 13.16
CA ALA A 495 14.62 1.89 13.14
C ALA A 495 13.93 2.12 14.49
N ARG A 496 14.62 1.82 15.60
CA ARG A 496 14.12 2.08 16.97
C ARG A 496 14.04 3.57 17.31
N ARG A 497 14.86 4.41 16.68
CA ARG A 497 14.80 5.88 16.81
C ARG A 497 13.41 6.44 16.47
N THR A 498 12.63 5.73 15.65
CA THR A 498 11.21 6.05 15.39
C THR A 498 10.40 6.21 16.69
N ILE A 499 10.69 5.43 17.74
CA ILE A 499 10.01 5.58 19.05
C ILE A 499 10.31 6.95 19.67
N ALA A 500 11.56 7.40 19.60
CA ALA A 500 11.97 8.71 20.12
C ALA A 500 11.32 9.84 19.30
N VAL A 501 11.29 9.71 17.97
CA VAL A 501 10.63 10.67 17.07
C VAL A 501 9.15 10.81 17.40
N VAL A 502 8.45 9.68 17.57
CA VAL A 502 7.03 9.64 17.96
C VAL A 502 6.83 10.36 19.29
N LYS A 503 7.67 10.10 20.30
CA LYS A 503 7.59 10.78 21.60
C LYS A 503 7.87 12.28 21.49
N GLU A 504 8.91 12.68 20.78
CA GLU A 504 9.31 14.08 20.61
C GLU A 504 8.22 14.95 19.98
N HIS A 505 7.47 14.40 19.01
CA HIS A 505 6.50 15.17 18.25
C HIS A 505 5.07 15.08 18.79
N LEU A 506 4.79 14.15 19.72
CA LEU A 506 3.43 13.87 20.21
C LEU A 506 3.26 14.01 21.74
N CYS A 507 4.33 13.85 22.53
CA CYS A 507 4.32 14.03 23.99
C CYS A 507 4.82 15.43 24.36
#